data_AF-A0A9W6PSW3-F1
#
_entry.id   AF-A0A9W6PSW3-F1
#
_cell.length_a   1.000
_cell.length_b   1.000
_cell.length_c   1.000
_cell.angle_alpha   90.00
_cell.angle_beta   90.00
_cell.angle_gamma   90.00
#
_symmetry.space_group_name_H-M   'P 1'
#
loop_
_entity.id
_entity.type
_entity.pdbx_description
1 polymer ?
#
loop_
_entity_poly.entity_id
_entity_poly.type
_entity_poly.pdbx_seq_one_letter_code
_entity_poly.pdbx_strand_id
1 'polypeptide(L)' 'MPKVVLVIGGVAVGLVALKILGPLVALLIVLGVIALPAVGYLMLDPSQRRRLRAQTRKRLGS' A
#
# COMPACT_ATOMS: atom_id res chain seq x y z
N MET A 1 -1.41 -15.00 -41.06
CA MET A 1 -0.52 -14.34 -40.08
C MET A 1 -1.17 -13.38 -39.05
N PRO A 2 -2.49 -13.16 -38.95
CA PRO A 2 -3.04 -12.13 -38.04
C PRO A 2 -2.91 -12.47 -36.54
N LYS A 3 -2.86 -13.77 -36.18
CA LYS A 3 -2.72 -14.23 -34.79
C LYS A 3 -1.39 -13.84 -34.16
N VAL A 4 -0.31 -13.84 -34.94
CA VAL A 4 1.04 -13.49 -34.45
C VAL A 4 1.12 -12.00 -34.11
N VAL A 5 0.51 -11.14 -34.93
CA VAL A 5 0.45 -9.69 -34.67
C VAL A 5 -0.34 -9.38 -33.40
N LEU A 6 -1.47 -10.08 -33.17
CA LEU A 6 -2.25 -9.94 -31.94
C LEU A 6 -1.47 -10.37 -30.69
N VAL A 7 -0.72 -11.46 -30.77
CA VAL A 7 0.12 -11.92 -29.66
C VAL A 7 1.21 -10.90 -29.35
N ILE A 8 1.93 -10.43 -30.37
CA ILE A 8 3.00 -9.43 -30.21
C ILE A 8 2.43 -8.11 -29.66
N GLY A 9 1.29 -7.66 -30.19
CA GLY A 9 0.61 -6.46 -29.71
C GLY A 9 0.16 -6.58 -28.26
N GLY A 10 -0.42 -7.71 -27.88
CA GLY A 10 -0.84 -7.97 -26.50
C GLY A 10 0.34 -7.96 -25.52
N VAL A 11 1.47 -8.57 -25.88
CA VAL A 11 2.68 -8.54 -25.06
C VAL A 11 3.23 -7.12 -24.93
N ALA A 12 3.34 -6.37 -26.02
CA ALA A 12 3.84 -4.99 -25.98
C ALA A 12 2.95 -4.09 -25.11
N VAL A 13 1.63 -4.16 -25.27
CA VAL A 13 0.67 -3.42 -24.44
C VAL A 13 0.77 -3.85 -22.97
N GLY A 14 0.87 -5.15 -22.69
CA GLY A 14 1.03 -5.66 -21.34
C GLY A 14 2.29 -5.14 -20.64
N LEU A 15 3.42 -5.07 -21.36
CA LEU A 15 4.67 -4.53 -20.84
C LEU A 15 4.59 -3.02 -20.57
N VAL A 16 3.98 -2.26 -21.48
CA VAL A 16 3.75 -0.81 -21.30
C VAL A 16 2.82 -0.56 -20.11
N ALA A 17 1.72 -1.31 -20.01
CA ALA A 17 0.79 -1.23 -18.89
C ALA A 17 1.48 -1.56 -17.57
N LEU A 18 2.30 -2.63 -17.51
CA LEU A 18 3.06 -2.98 -16.31
C LEU A 18 4.06 -1.89 -15.94
N LYS A 19 4.74 -1.30 -16.92
CA LYS A 19 5.72 -0.22 -16.69
C LYS A 19 5.09 1.04 -16.09
N ILE A 20 3.85 1.36 -16.48
CA ILE A 20 3.14 2.55 -16.02
C ILE A 20 2.36 2.26 -14.74
N LEU A 21 1.53 1.20 -14.73
CA LEU A 21 0.64 0.87 -13.62
C LEU A 21 1.38 0.20 -12.46
N GLY A 22 2.45 -0.56 -12.71
CA GLY A 22 3.23 -1.21 -11.66
C GLY A 22 3.73 -0.23 -10.60
N PRO A 23 4.45 0.84 -10.97
CA PRO A 23 4.87 1.88 -10.03
C PRO A 23 3.70 2.56 -9.29
N LEU A 24 2.56 2.77 -9.95
CA LEU A 24 1.38 3.37 -9.33
C LEU A 24 0.77 2.44 -8.27
N VAL A 25 0.66 1.14 -8.57
CA VAL A 25 0.21 0.13 -7.60
C VAL A 25 1.19 0.04 -6.43
N ALA A 26 2.50 0.01 -6.69
CA ALA A 26 3.52 0.00 -5.64
C ALA A 26 3.42 1.24 -4.74
N LEU A 27 3.20 2.42 -5.32
CA LEU A 27 2.98 3.65 -4.56
C LEU A 27 1.75 3.55 -3.65
N LEU A 28 0.62 3.05 -4.16
CA LEU A 28 -0.59 2.86 -3.35
C LEU A 28 -0.38 1.88 -2.21
N ILE A 29 0.37 0.81 -2.43
CA ILE A 29 0.73 -0.15 -1.37
C ILE A 29 1.54 0.55 -0.28
N VAL A 30 2.60 1.29 -0.66
CA VAL A 30 3.45 2.01 0.31
C VAL A 30 2.63 3.04 1.09
N LEU A 31 1.82 3.83 0.40
CA LEU A 31 0.92 4.79 1.03
C LEU A 31 -0.06 4.09 1.97
N GLY A 32 -0.66 2.98 1.55
CA GLY A 32 -1.58 2.19 2.37
C GLY A 32 -0.90 1.68 3.64
N VAL A 33 0.29 1.09 3.54
CA VAL A 33 1.05 0.55 4.69
C VAL A 33 1.36 1.64 5.72
N ILE A 34 1.69 2.86 5.29
CA ILE A 34 2.01 3.97 6.19
C ILE A 34 0.73 4.66 6.70
N ALA A 35 -0.24 4.89 5.82
CA ALA A 35 -1.46 5.63 6.14
C ALA A 35 -2.43 4.82 6.99
N LEU A 36 -2.55 3.49 6.78
CA LEU A 36 -3.46 2.64 7.57
C LEU A 36 -3.27 2.81 9.09
N PRO A 37 -2.05 2.62 9.65
CA PRO A 37 -1.87 2.73 11.09
C PRO A 37 -2.06 4.16 11.59
N ALA A 38 -1.70 5.17 10.79
CA ALA A 38 -1.93 6.57 11.14
C ALA A 38 -3.42 6.89 11.23
N VAL A 39 -4.20 6.54 10.21
CA VAL A 39 -5.66 6.72 10.18
C VAL A 39 -6.32 5.90 11.28
N GLY A 40 -5.92 4.64 11.46
CA GLY A 40 -6.41 3.78 12.52
C GLY A 40 -6.21 4.39 13.90
N TYR A 41 -5.04 5.00 14.15
CA TYR A 41 -4.75 5.70 15.40
C TYR A 41 -5.63 6.93 15.63
N LEU A 42 -5.89 7.70 14.56
CA LEU A 42 -6.75 8.89 14.62
C LEU A 42 -8.22 8.53 14.83
N MET A 43 -8.64 7.36 14.35
CA MET A 43 -9.98 6.80 14.56
C MET A 43 -10.21 6.25 15.98
N LEU A 44 -9.16 6.06 16.78
CA LEU A 44 -9.32 5.56 18.14
C LEU A 44 -10.00 6.57 19.05
N ASP A 45 -10.87 6.06 19.92
CA ASP A 45 -11.41 6.83 21.03
C ASP A 45 -10.29 7.33 21.96
N PRO A 46 -10.47 8.48 22.64
CA PRO A 46 -9.48 9.00 23.58
C PRO A 46 -9.04 8.00 24.66
N SER A 47 -9.95 7.12 25.11
CA SER A 47 -9.65 6.07 26.10
C SER A 47 -8.72 4.98 25.55
N GLN A 48 -8.95 4.52 24.32
CA GLN A 48 -8.11 3.54 23.61
C GLN A 48 -6.73 4.10 23.34
N ARG A 49 -6.67 5.34 22.84
CA ARG A 49 -5.42 6.06 22.58
C ARG A 49 -4.58 6.25 23.85
N ARG A 50 -5.22 6.58 24.98
CA ARG A 50 -4.55 6.72 26.28
C ARG A 50 -3.98 5.37 26.76
N ARG A 51 -4.73 4.28 26.61
CA ARG A 51 -4.29 2.93 26.97
C ARG A 51 -3.09 2.49 26.13
N LEU A 52 -3.13 2.70 24.81
CA LEU A 52 -2.02 2.44 23.91
C LEU A 52 -0.76 3.23 24.30
N ARG A 53 -0.87 4.55 24.49
CA ARG A 53 0.27 5.38 24.95
C ARG A 53 0.84 4.91 26.28
N ALA A 54 0.00 4.45 27.21
CA ALA A 54 0.46 3.90 28.47
C ALA A 54 1.22 2.58 28.28
N GLN A 55 0.74 1.68 27.42
CA GLN A 55 1.44 0.45 27.08
C GLN A 55 2.76 0.70 26.34
N THR A 56 2.79 1.62 25.38
CA THR A 56 4.01 2.00 24.66
C THR A 56 5.07 2.51 25.63
N ARG A 57 4.70 3.39 26.57
CA ARG A 57 5.64 3.88 27.60
C ARG A 57 6.21 2.76 28.48
N LYS A 58 5.40 1.76 28.83
CA LYS A 58 5.88 0.59 29.60
C LYS A 58 6.88 -0.26 28.81
N ARG A 59 6.71 -0.39 27.49
CA ARG A 59 7.61 -1.16 26.61
C ARG A 59 8.90 -0.43 26.23
N LEU A 60 8.90 0.90 26.28
CA LEU A 60 10.10 1.70 25.98
C LEU A 60 11.05 1.83 27.18
N GLY A 61 10.55 1.55 28.39
CA GLY A 61 11.35 1.52 29.62
C GLY A 61 11.72 0.12 30.10
N SER A 62 11.41 -0.92 29.30
CA SER A 62 11.79 -2.31 29.49
C SER A 62 12.83 -2.71 28.46
#